data_AF-A0A8T5KTZ6-F1
#
_entry.id   AF-A0A8T5KTZ6-F1
#
_cell.length_a   1.000
_cell.length_b   1.000
_cell.length_c   1.000
_cell.angle_alpha   90.00
_cell.angle_beta   90.00
_cell.angle_gamma   90.00
#
_symmetry.space_group_name_H-M   'P 1'
#
loop_
_entity.id
_entity.type
_entity.pdbx_description
1 polymer ?
#
loop_
_entity_poly.entity_id
_entity_poly.type
_entity_poly.pdbx_seq_one_letter_code
_entity_poly.pdbx_strand_id
1 'polypeptide(L)'
;MKISIKNLGEFAENFLAFLDRERIKSNADLERKLGTTFHLGDSKDFVSIMLRQPSCGRSAYAVSYTNPGTGIAIELRINKQEGYSQVNLKSSQRIGGYSPFGSDVLGNLIQIKRLAHFDFSSVVKELADLRAS
;
A
#
# COMPACT_ATOMS: atom_id res chain seq x y z
N MET A 1 -17.42 5.30 -0.05
CA MET A 1 -17.15 5.74 -1.45
C MET A 1 -16.61 4.56 -2.27
N LYS A 2 -17.02 4.41 -3.53
CA LYS A 2 -16.38 3.45 -4.46
C LYS A 2 -15.08 4.06 -5.00
N ILE A 3 -13.98 3.31 -4.98
CA ILE A 3 -12.67 3.76 -5.47
C ILE A 3 -12.62 3.52 -6.97
N SER A 4 -12.62 4.58 -7.78
CA SER A 4 -12.37 4.46 -9.21
C SER A 4 -10.88 4.27 -9.52
N ILE A 5 -10.53 3.91 -10.76
CA ILE A 5 -9.13 3.87 -11.21
C ILE A 5 -8.48 5.25 -11.04
N LYS A 6 -9.19 6.34 -11.40
CA LYS A 6 -8.71 7.71 -11.19
C LYS A 6 -8.36 7.99 -9.73
N ASN A 7 -9.22 7.62 -8.79
CA ASN A 7 -8.94 7.81 -7.36
C ASN A 7 -7.73 6.99 -6.90
N LEU A 8 -7.57 5.78 -7.44
CA LEU A 8 -6.43 4.93 -7.13
C LEU A 8 -5.12 5.56 -7.63
N GLY A 9 -5.12 6.19 -8.81
CA GLY A 9 -4.00 6.97 -9.33
C GLY A 9 -3.65 8.16 -8.44
N GLU A 10 -4.65 8.92 -7.99
CA GLU A 10 -4.47 10.04 -7.03
C GLU A 10 -3.88 9.56 -5.69
N PHE A 11 -4.38 8.43 -5.16
CA PHE A 11 -3.83 7.84 -3.94
C PHE A 11 -2.39 7.37 -4.14
N ALA A 12 -2.08 6.73 -5.27
CA ALA A 12 -0.72 6.29 -5.58
C ALA A 12 0.25 7.47 -5.71
N GLU A 13 -0.17 8.56 -6.34
CA GLU A 13 0.61 9.80 -6.44
C GLU A 13 0.91 10.39 -5.06
N ASN A 14 -0.11 10.57 -4.22
CA ASN A 14 0.06 11.08 -2.86
C ASN A 14 0.94 10.16 -2.01
N PHE A 15 0.81 8.85 -2.20
CA PHE A 15 1.63 7.87 -1.50
C PHE A 15 3.10 7.96 -1.93
N LEU A 16 3.39 8.09 -3.22
CA LEU A 16 4.75 8.30 -3.72
C LEU A 16 5.35 9.62 -3.24
N ALA A 17 4.57 10.71 -3.27
CA ALA A 17 5.01 12.01 -2.75
C ALA A 17 5.34 11.94 -1.25
N PHE A 18 4.56 11.17 -0.48
CA PHE A 18 4.87 10.88 0.92
C PHE A 18 6.21 10.16 1.09
N LEU A 19 6.45 9.09 0.32
CA LEU A 19 7.69 8.31 0.41
C LEU A 19 8.92 9.18 0.10
N ASP A 20 8.82 10.06 -0.90
CA ASP A 20 9.90 10.99 -1.23
C ASP A 20 10.13 12.04 -0.14
N ARG A 21 9.06 12.67 0.37
CA ARG A 21 9.11 13.66 1.45
C ARG A 21 9.76 13.11 2.71
N GLU A 22 9.39 11.89 3.10
CA GLU A 22 9.96 11.21 4.27
C GLU A 22 11.31 10.54 4.00
N ARG A 23 11.81 10.63 2.76
CA ARG A 23 13.08 10.04 2.30
C ARG A 23 13.14 8.53 2.52
N ILE A 24 12.02 7.82 2.33
CA ILE A 24 11.93 6.37 2.47
C ILE A 24 12.29 5.73 1.12
N LYS A 25 13.51 5.19 1.02
CA LYS A 25 14.05 4.61 -0.23
C LYS A 25 14.38 3.12 -0.12
N SER A 26 14.28 2.56 1.08
CA SER A 26 14.69 1.18 1.37
C SER A 26 13.92 0.57 2.53
N ASN A 27 14.06 -0.76 2.69
CA ASN A 27 13.55 -1.49 3.86
C ASN A 27 14.12 -0.94 5.18
N ALA A 28 15.39 -0.51 5.20
CA ALA A 28 16.01 0.05 6.39
C ALA A 28 15.40 1.40 6.78
N ASP A 29 14.96 2.21 5.80
CA ASP A 29 14.29 3.48 6.08
C ASP A 29 12.88 3.24 6.65
N LEU A 30 12.17 2.22 6.16
CA LEU A 30 10.90 1.79 6.75
C LEU A 30 11.06 1.37 8.21
N GLU A 31 12.10 0.58 8.51
CA GLU A 31 12.38 0.11 9.88
C GLU A 31 12.54 1.28 10.87
N ARG A 32 13.23 2.36 10.45
CA ARG A 32 13.41 3.55 11.29
C ARG A 32 12.11 4.33 11.55
N LYS A 33 11.07 4.11 10.75
CA LYS A 33 9.78 4.81 10.84
C LYS A 33 8.66 3.91 11.37
N LEU A 34 8.95 2.69 11.79
CA LEU A 34 7.97 1.75 12.34
C LEU A 34 7.22 2.34 13.54
N GLY A 35 5.93 2.03 13.63
CA GLY A 35 5.03 2.54 14.66
C GLY A 35 4.55 3.97 14.42
N THR A 36 4.97 4.62 13.33
CA THR A 36 4.63 6.01 13.06
C THR A 36 3.43 6.12 12.12
N THR A 37 2.58 7.12 12.36
CA THR A 37 1.50 7.55 11.48
C THR A 37 1.77 8.98 11.01
N PHE A 38 1.62 9.24 9.71
CA PHE A 38 1.91 10.51 9.08
C PHE A 38 0.65 11.05 8.39
N HIS A 39 0.26 12.27 8.73
CA HIS A 39 -0.82 12.96 8.04
C HIS A 39 -0.33 13.58 6.73
N LEU A 40 -1.17 13.51 5.69
CA LEU A 40 -0.82 13.99 4.35
C LEU A 40 -1.36 15.41 4.12
N GLY A 41 -0.59 16.39 4.58
CA GLY A 41 -0.91 17.82 4.41
C GLY A 41 -2.24 18.19 5.07
N ASP A 42 -3.05 18.98 4.37
CA ASP A 42 -4.39 19.40 4.83
C ASP A 42 -5.47 18.35 4.57
N SER A 43 -5.14 17.23 3.90
CA SER A 43 -6.07 16.13 3.71
C SER A 43 -6.26 15.36 5.02
N LYS A 44 -7.41 14.68 5.15
CA LYS A 44 -7.64 13.74 6.26
C LYS A 44 -6.96 12.38 6.03
N ASP A 45 -6.23 12.23 4.93
CA ASP A 45 -5.54 11.00 4.59
C ASP A 45 -4.27 10.86 5.42
N PHE A 46 -3.87 9.61 5.67
CA PHE A 46 -2.67 9.32 6.43
C PHE A 46 -1.99 8.04 5.96
N VAL A 47 -0.70 7.96 6.21
CA VAL A 47 0.11 6.75 6.00
C VAL A 47 0.56 6.23 7.36
N SER A 48 0.38 4.94 7.61
CA SER A 48 0.95 4.28 8.80
C SER A 48 1.97 3.23 8.38
N ILE A 49 3.04 3.11 9.17
CA ILE A 49 4.11 2.14 8.97
C ILE A 49 4.12 1.21 10.18
N MET A 50 3.64 -0.01 10.01
CA MET A 50 3.41 -0.94 11.11
C MET A 50 4.04 -2.30 10.82
N LEU A 51 4.42 -2.99 11.88
CA LEU A 51 4.74 -4.41 11.79
C LEU A 51 3.44 -5.20 11.92
N ARG A 52 3.05 -5.95 10.88
CA ARG A 52 1.89 -6.84 10.92
C ARG A 52 2.35 -8.28 10.93
N GLN A 53 1.73 -9.11 11.75
CA GLN A 53 1.96 -10.56 11.78
C GLN A 53 0.92 -11.24 10.89
N PRO A 54 1.26 -11.69 9.67
CA PRO A 54 0.27 -12.23 8.74
C PRO A 54 -0.29 -13.59 9.20
N SER A 55 0.52 -14.37 9.94
CA SER A 55 0.17 -15.59 10.68
C SER A 55 1.48 -16.27 11.13
N CYS A 56 1.43 -17.16 12.12
CA CYS A 56 2.56 -18.01 12.54
C CYS A 56 3.85 -17.28 12.99
N GLY A 57 3.73 -16.16 13.70
CA GLY A 57 4.88 -15.46 14.31
C GLY A 57 5.85 -14.82 13.30
N ARG A 58 5.52 -14.84 12.01
CA ARG A 58 6.27 -14.14 10.97
C ARG A 58 5.74 -12.73 10.81
N SER A 59 6.63 -11.76 10.60
CA SER A 59 6.28 -10.34 10.56
C SER A 59 6.56 -9.75 9.18
N ALA A 60 5.62 -8.95 8.68
CA ALA A 60 5.78 -8.15 7.48
C ALA A 60 5.68 -6.67 7.83
N TYR A 61 6.53 -5.85 7.22
CA TYR A 61 6.33 -4.40 7.22
C TYR A 61 5.10 -4.10 6.39
N ALA A 62 4.18 -3.32 6.95
CA ALA A 62 2.99 -2.83 6.27
C ALA A 62 3.04 -1.30 6.21
N VAL A 63 2.97 -0.77 5.00
CA VAL A 63 2.87 0.68 4.75
C VAL A 63 1.47 0.92 4.17
N SER A 64 0.58 1.49 4.96
CA SER A 64 -0.85 1.57 4.63
C SER A 64 -1.28 3.01 4.37
N TYR A 65 -1.67 3.33 3.14
CA TYR A 65 -2.36 4.59 2.80
C TYR A 65 -3.84 4.47 3.14
N THR A 66 -4.31 5.32 4.04
CA THR A 66 -5.68 5.29 4.56
C THR A 66 -6.40 6.59 4.24
N ASN A 67 -7.54 6.46 3.56
CA ASN A 67 -8.51 7.54 3.36
C ASN A 67 -9.71 7.28 4.29
N PRO A 68 -10.14 8.24 5.13
CA PRO A 68 -11.24 8.02 6.08
C PRO A 68 -12.57 7.58 5.45
N GLY A 69 -12.82 7.92 4.17
CA GLY A 69 -14.04 7.55 3.46
C GLY A 69 -14.04 6.12 2.88
N THR A 70 -12.88 5.45 2.83
CA THR A 70 -12.72 4.12 2.20
C THR A 70 -11.86 3.14 3.01
N GLY A 71 -11.27 3.59 4.11
CA GLY A 71 -10.27 2.85 4.86
C GLY A 71 -8.94 2.76 4.10
N ILE A 72 -8.23 1.64 4.29
CA ILE A 72 -6.95 1.38 3.63
C ILE A 72 -7.20 1.19 2.12
N ALA A 73 -6.80 2.17 1.32
CA ALA A 73 -6.97 2.14 -0.13
C ALA A 73 -5.83 1.38 -0.81
N ILE A 74 -4.60 1.60 -0.35
CA ILE A 74 -3.38 0.92 -0.81
C ILE A 74 -2.54 0.50 0.39
N GLU A 75 -2.02 -0.72 0.39
CA GLU A 75 -1.08 -1.20 1.39
C GLU A 75 0.07 -1.96 0.74
N LEU A 76 1.29 -1.55 1.05
CA LEU A 76 2.50 -2.27 0.69
C LEU A 76 2.85 -3.22 1.83
N ARG A 77 3.14 -4.47 1.50
CA ARG A 77 3.66 -5.46 2.45
C ARG A 77 5.01 -5.95 2.01
N ILE A 78 5.97 -5.97 2.92
CA ILE A 78 7.31 -6.49 2.68
C ILE A 78 7.63 -7.49 3.77
N ASN A 79 7.80 -8.75 3.38
CA ASN A 79 8.08 -9.84 4.29
C ASN A 79 9.44 -10.44 3.95
N LYS A 80 10.44 -10.06 4.74
CA LYS A 80 11.81 -10.56 4.61
C LYS A 80 11.92 -12.06 4.89
N GLN A 81 11.15 -12.56 5.86
CA GLN A 81 11.21 -13.96 6.28
C GLN A 81 10.63 -14.92 5.22
N GLU A 82 9.62 -14.46 4.49
CA GLU A 82 8.96 -15.21 3.41
C GLU A 82 9.47 -14.84 2.01
N GLY A 83 10.44 -13.92 1.93
CA GLY A 83 11.06 -13.51 0.68
C GLY A 83 10.12 -12.88 -0.34
N TYR A 84 9.07 -12.15 0.09
CA TYR A 84 8.14 -11.50 -0.84
C TYR A 84 7.86 -10.05 -0.48
N SER A 85 7.45 -9.32 -1.51
CA SER A 85 6.73 -8.07 -1.39
C SER A 85 5.33 -8.22 -2.01
N GLN A 86 4.38 -7.39 -1.59
CA GLN A 86 3.00 -7.48 -2.05
C GLN A 86 2.36 -6.09 -2.02
N VAL A 87 1.57 -5.80 -3.05
CA VAL A 87 0.72 -4.60 -3.10
C VAL A 87 -0.73 -5.05 -2.96
N ASN A 88 -1.39 -4.53 -1.93
CA ASN A 88 -2.83 -4.67 -1.72
C ASN A 88 -3.49 -3.37 -2.14
N LEU A 89 -4.58 -3.46 -2.88
CA LEU A 89 -5.37 -2.29 -3.23
C LEU A 89 -6.86 -2.58 -3.22
N LYS A 90 -7.63 -1.51 -3.10
CA LYS A 90 -9.08 -1.52 -3.25
C LYS A 90 -9.49 -0.74 -4.49
N SER A 91 -10.37 -1.32 -5.31
CA SER A 91 -10.98 -0.61 -6.44
C SER A 91 -12.36 -1.17 -6.76
N SER A 92 -13.23 -0.33 -7.31
CA SER A 92 -14.53 -0.73 -7.86
C SER A 92 -14.41 -1.60 -9.10
N GLN A 93 -13.21 -1.71 -9.68
CA GLN A 93 -12.93 -2.45 -10.91
C GLN A 93 -11.72 -3.38 -10.73
N ARG A 94 -11.63 -4.41 -11.58
CA ARG A 94 -10.45 -5.29 -11.62
C ARG A 94 -9.25 -4.52 -12.18
N ILE A 95 -8.10 -4.66 -11.52
CA ILE A 95 -6.84 -4.09 -11.99
C ILE A 95 -6.01 -5.21 -12.64
N GLY A 96 -5.52 -4.96 -13.85
CA GLY A 96 -4.69 -5.94 -14.59
C GLY A 96 -3.48 -6.38 -13.77
N GLY A 97 -3.22 -7.69 -13.71
CA GLY A 97 -2.11 -8.24 -12.93
C GLY A 97 -2.36 -8.37 -11.42
N TYR A 98 -3.53 -7.94 -10.91
CA TYR A 98 -3.93 -8.14 -9.52
C TYR A 98 -4.98 -9.26 -9.40
N SER A 99 -4.84 -10.11 -8.40
CA SER A 99 -5.79 -11.17 -8.06
C SER A 99 -6.79 -10.68 -7.00
N PRO A 100 -8.11 -10.66 -7.28
CA PRO A 100 -9.11 -10.35 -6.27
C PRO A 100 -9.27 -11.50 -5.28
N PHE A 101 -9.51 -11.17 -4.02
CA PHE A 101 -9.75 -12.17 -2.97
C PHE A 101 -10.91 -11.80 -2.02
N GLY A 102 -11.51 -10.63 -2.18
CA GLY A 102 -12.66 -10.22 -1.37
C GLY A 102 -13.23 -8.88 -1.82
N SER A 103 -14.22 -8.40 -1.08
CA SER A 103 -14.80 -7.08 -1.25
C SER A 103 -15.09 -6.44 0.10
N ASP A 104 -15.01 -5.11 0.18
CA ASP A 104 -15.45 -4.38 1.37
C ASP A 104 -16.95 -4.06 1.34
N VAL A 105 -17.45 -3.50 2.44
CA VAL A 105 -18.88 -3.12 2.61
C VAL A 105 -19.34 -2.03 1.63
N LEU A 106 -18.40 -1.35 0.95
CA LEU A 106 -18.68 -0.32 -0.04
C LEU A 106 -18.68 -0.88 -1.47
N GLY A 107 -18.46 -2.19 -1.62
CA GLY A 107 -18.42 -2.89 -2.90
C GLY A 107 -17.11 -2.70 -3.66
N ASN A 108 -16.03 -2.27 -3.00
CA ASN A 108 -14.70 -2.26 -3.62
C ASN A 108 -14.11 -3.68 -3.59
N LEU A 109 -13.61 -4.14 -4.72
CA LEU A 109 -12.79 -5.36 -4.79
C LEU A 109 -11.47 -5.12 -4.06
N ILE A 110 -11.13 -6.04 -3.17
CA ILE A 110 -9.82 -6.10 -2.53
C ILE A 110 -8.96 -7.05 -3.35
N GLN A 111 -7.83 -6.53 -3.84
CA GLN A 111 -6.99 -7.20 -4.83
C GLN A 111 -5.53 -7.15 -4.39
N ILE A 112 -4.79 -8.21 -4.70
CA ILE A 112 -3.36 -8.33 -4.38
C ILE A 112 -2.53 -8.59 -5.62
N LYS A 113 -1.31 -8.06 -5.62
CA LYS A 113 -0.25 -8.48 -6.52
C LYS A 113 0.95 -8.83 -5.68
N ARG A 114 1.34 -10.11 -5.70
CA ARG A 114 2.54 -10.60 -5.02
C ARG A 114 3.72 -10.49 -5.97
N LEU A 115 4.80 -9.90 -5.50
CA LEU A 115 6.04 -9.70 -6.25
C LEU A 115 7.08 -10.71 -5.77
N ALA A 116 7.93 -11.13 -6.69
CA ALA A 116 9.10 -11.94 -6.35
C ALA A 116 10.08 -11.08 -5.55
N HIS A 117 10.64 -11.64 -4.47
CA HIS A 117 11.62 -11.01 -3.58
C HIS A 117 11.06 -9.93 -2.64
N PHE A 118 11.74 -9.72 -1.52
CA PHE A 118 11.41 -8.72 -0.48
C PHE A 118 12.02 -7.34 -0.81
N ASP A 119 11.69 -6.81 -1.98
CA ASP A 119 12.26 -5.56 -2.44
C ASP A 119 11.29 -4.38 -2.30
N PHE A 120 11.76 -3.30 -1.67
CA PHE A 120 11.04 -2.03 -1.54
C PHE A 120 10.90 -1.35 -2.91
N SER A 121 11.94 -1.40 -3.74
CA SER A 121 11.93 -0.70 -5.03
C SER A 121 10.86 -1.28 -5.97
N SER A 122 10.65 -2.60 -5.90
CA SER A 122 9.62 -3.31 -6.64
C SER A 122 8.20 -2.84 -6.28
N VAL A 123 7.88 -2.64 -5.00
CA VAL A 123 6.55 -2.13 -4.61
C VAL A 123 6.35 -0.66 -4.92
N VAL A 124 7.42 0.14 -4.87
CA VAL A 124 7.38 1.55 -5.30
C VAL A 124 7.14 1.65 -6.81
N LYS A 125 7.75 0.76 -7.60
CA LYS A 125 7.50 0.69 -9.05
C LYS A 125 6.03 0.37 -9.33
N GLU A 126 5.45 -0.60 -8.63
CA GLU A 126 4.02 -0.92 -8.79
C GLU A 126 3.10 0.26 -8.45
N LEU A 127 3.42 1.03 -7.40
CA LEU A 127 2.69 2.28 -7.12
C LEU A 127 2.83 3.29 -8.28
N ALA A 128 4.02 3.43 -8.85
CA ALA A 128 4.25 4.34 -9.97
C ALA A 128 3.47 3.93 -11.23
N ASP A 129 3.33 2.62 -11.47
CA ASP A 129 2.54 2.08 -12.58
C ASP A 129 1.03 2.34 -12.36
N LEU A 130 0.54 2.27 -11.11
CA LEU A 130 -0.85 2.63 -10.76
C LEU A 130 -1.17 4.11 -10.96
N ARG A 131 -0.20 5.00 -10.74
CA ARG A 131 -0.36 6.44 -11.02
C ARG A 131 -0.65 6.73 -12.50
N ALA A 132 -0.13 5.88 -13.40
CA ALA A 132 -0.25 6.06 -14.85
C ALA A 132 -1.52 5.40 -15.46
N SER A 133 -2.35 4.77 -14.63
CA SER A 133 -3.55 4.01 -15.02
C SER A 133 -4.82 4.84 -14.92
#